data_AF-A0A6G3SLU9-F1
#
_entry.id   AF-A0A6G3SLU9-F1
#
_cell.length_a   1.000
_cell.length_b   1.000
_cell.length_c   1.000
_cell.angle_alpha   90.00
_cell.angle_beta   90.00
_cell.angle_gamma   90.00
#
_symmetry.space_group_name_H-M   'P 1'
#
loop_
_entity.id
_entity.type
_entity.pdbx_description
1 polymer ?
#
loop_
_entity_poly.entity_id
_entity_poly.type
_entity_poly.pdbx_seq_one_letter_code
_entity_poly.pdbx_strand_id
1 'polypeptide(L)' 'MRNPTDARLTVLRELARDYMGDITTRMVQQLYVAKFGPGDWRGKARQDLAQLTGEGLLICDDTDPARRVHRLNHAHGGTR' A
#
# COMPACT_ATOMS: atom_id res chain seq x y z
N MET A 1 1.53 23.06 -1.19
CA MET A 1 2.22 21.99 -1.96
C MET A 1 1.90 20.66 -1.31
N ARG A 2 1.33 19.69 -2.04
CA ARG A 2 1.18 18.32 -1.53
C ARG A 2 2.58 17.68 -1.48
N ASN A 3 2.99 17.13 -0.35
CA ASN A 3 4.28 16.44 -0.24
C ASN A 3 4.22 15.19 -1.17
N PRO A 4 5.30 14.85 -1.90
CA PRO A 4 5.35 13.60 -2.68
C PRO A 4 4.91 12.35 -1.90
N THR A 5 5.09 12.32 -0.58
CA THR A 5 4.58 11.24 0.28
C THR A 5 3.05 11.23 0.36
N ASP A 6 2.40 12.40 0.44
CA ASP A 6 0.94 12.50 0.48
C ASP A 6 0.31 11.98 -0.82
N ALA A 7 0.94 12.26 -1.96
CA ALA A 7 0.48 11.77 -3.26
C ALA A 7 0.55 10.25 -3.35
N ARG A 8 1.67 9.64 -2.91
CA ARG A 8 1.84 8.18 -2.88
C ARG A 8 0.84 7.50 -1.95
N LEU A 9 0.68 8.02 -0.73
CA LEU A 9 -0.27 7.49 0.24
C LEU A 9 -1.72 7.62 -0.24
N THR A 10 -2.07 8.69 -0.96
CA THR A 10 -3.40 8.82 -1.55
C THR A 10 -3.66 7.70 -2.55
N VAL A 11 -2.73 7.48 -3.49
CA VAL A 11 -2.82 6.42 -4.51
C VAL A 11 -2.86 5.02 -3.87
N LEU A 12 -2.06 4.79 -2.83
CA LEU A 12 -2.04 3.49 -2.14
C LEU A 12 -3.34 3.23 -1.35
N ARG A 13 -3.94 4.26 -0.75
CA ARG A 13 -5.24 4.16 -0.07
C ARG A 13 -6.37 3.88 -1.06
N GLU A 14 -6.34 4.48 -2.25
CA GLU A 14 -7.29 4.18 -3.32
C GLU A 14 -7.16 2.71 -3.76
N LEU A 15 -5.94 2.25 -4.04
CA LEU A 15 -5.67 0.85 -4.36
C LEU A 15 -6.22 -0.09 -3.27
N ALA A 16 -5.95 0.21 -2.00
CA ALA A 16 -6.38 -0.62 -0.89
C ALA A 16 -7.90 -0.73 -0.76
N ARG A 17 -8.65 0.32 -1.13
CA ARG A 17 -10.12 0.32 -1.08
C ARG A 17 -10.73 -0.46 -2.24
N ASP A 18 -10.15 -0.34 -3.43
CA ASP A 18 -10.71 -0.93 -4.65
C ASP A 18 -10.29 -2.40 -4.83
N TYR A 19 -9.16 -2.80 -4.25
CA TYR A 19 -8.58 -4.13 -4.43
C TYR A 19 -8.85 -5.04 -3.22
N MET A 20 -9.63 -6.10 -3.45
CA MET A 20 -10.03 -7.08 -2.44
C MET A 20 -9.04 -8.25 -2.24
N GLY A 21 -7.84 -8.16 -2.83
CA GLY A 21 -6.83 -9.23 -2.80
C GLY A 21 -5.55 -8.87 -2.06
N ASP A 22 -4.55 -9.72 -2.23
CA ASP A 22 -3.22 -9.56 -1.62
C ASP A 22 -2.42 -8.44 -2.28
N ILE A 23 -2.15 -7.38 -1.53
CA ILE A 23 -1.32 -6.25 -1.92
C ILE A 23 0.14 -6.59 -1.61
N THR A 24 0.94 -6.74 -2.66
CA THR A 24 2.38 -6.98 -2.53
C THR A 24 3.19 -5.70 -2.71
N THR A 25 4.39 -5.64 -2.13
CA THR A 25 5.34 -4.54 -2.41
C THR A 25 5.62 -4.37 -3.90
N ARG A 26 5.69 -5.48 -4.66
CA ARG A 26 5.92 -5.45 -6.11
C ARG A 26 4.76 -4.76 -6.84
N MET A 27 3.53 -5.04 -6.44
CA MET A 27 2.34 -4.41 -7.03
C MET A 27 2.34 -2.90 -6.79
N VAL A 28 2.63 -2.47 -5.56
CA VAL A 28 2.72 -1.04 -5.22
C VAL A 28 3.88 -0.35 -5.95
N GLN A 29 5.03 -1.01 -6.09
CA GLN A 29 6.14 -0.52 -6.89
C GLN A 29 5.71 -0.26 -8.34
N GLN A 30 5.02 -1.23 -8.98
CA GLN A 30 4.53 -1.07 -10.35
C GLN A 30 3.48 0.03 -10.47
N LEU A 31 2.59 0.16 -9.48
CA LEU A 31 1.62 1.26 -9.40
C LEU A 31 2.33 2.62 -9.36
N TYR A 32 3.38 2.76 -8.55
CA TYR A 32 4.15 4.01 -8.48
C TYR A 32 4.90 4.32 -9.77
N VAL A 33 5.47 3.31 -10.44
CA VAL A 33 6.05 3.51 -11.78
C VAL A 33 5.01 4.01 -12.77
N ALA A 34 3.81 3.41 -12.77
CA ALA A 34 2.73 3.80 -13.66
C ALA A 34 2.19 5.21 -13.40
N LYS A 35 2.17 5.65 -12.13
CA LYS A 35 1.61 6.96 -11.72
C LYS A 35 2.62 8.11 -11.72
N PHE A 36 3.89 7.82 -11.41
CA PHE A 36 4.92 8.83 -11.17
C PHE A 36 6.15 8.69 -12.08
N GLY A 37 6.17 7.68 -12.97
CA GLY A 37 7.28 7.41 -13.87
C GLY A 37 8.39 6.54 -13.26
N PRO A 38 9.46 6.25 -14.03
CA PRO A 38 10.59 5.44 -13.55
C PRO A 38 11.25 6.04 -12.31
N GLY A 39 11.65 5.18 -11.37
CA GLY A 39 12.32 5.63 -10.15
C GLY A 39 12.54 4.51 -9.13
N ASP A 40 13.30 4.82 -8.08
CA ASP A 40 13.44 3.91 -6.95
C ASP A 40 12.20 3.99 -6.06
N TRP A 41 11.30 3.04 -6.30
CA TRP A 41 10.00 2.95 -5.64
C TRP A 41 9.90 1.77 -4.67
N ARG A 42 10.82 0.80 -4.73
CA ARG A 42 10.71 -0.41 -3.91
C ARG A 42 10.81 -0.09 -2.42
N GLY A 43 11.77 0.76 -2.03
CA GLY A 43 11.93 1.21 -0.64
C GLY A 43 10.73 2.02 -0.16
N LYS A 44 10.28 2.98 -0.98
CA LYS A 44 9.11 3.83 -0.68
C LYS A 44 7.82 3.02 -0.55
N ALA A 45 7.59 2.06 -1.44
CA ALA A 45 6.44 1.17 -1.38
C ALA A 45 6.40 0.37 -0.06
N ARG A 46 7.56 -0.12 0.43
CA ARG A 46 7.62 -0.79 1.74
C ARG A 46 7.31 0.16 2.89
N GLN A 47 7.88 1.37 2.87
CA GLN A 47 7.63 2.38 3.89
C GLN A 47 6.15 2.78 3.94
N ASP A 48 5.56 3.05 2.78
CA ASP A 48 4.16 3.46 2.68
C ASP A 48 3.20 2.31 3.10
N LEU A 49 3.51 1.04 2.74
CA LEU A 49 2.76 -0.13 3.20
C LEU A 49 2.86 -0.34 4.72
N ALA A 50 4.06 -0.18 5.28
CA ALA A 50 4.28 -0.27 6.72
C ALA A 50 3.53 0.85 7.45
N GLN A 51 3.50 2.06 6.88
CA GLN A 51 2.73 3.17 7.43
C GLN A 51 1.23 2.85 7.47
N LEU A 52 0.63 2.40 6.37
CA LEU A 52 -0.81 2.07 6.36
C LEU A 52 -1.15 0.86 7.25
N THR A 53 -0.20 -0.05 7.44
CA THR A 53 -0.35 -1.15 8.41
C THR A 53 -0.32 -0.63 9.85
N GLY A 54 0.62 0.27 10.17
CA GLY A 54 0.70 0.93 11.48
C GLY A 54 -0.49 1.85 11.78
N GLU A 55 -1.08 2.45 10.75
CA GLU A 55 -2.36 3.20 10.83
C GLU A 55 -3.58 2.27 11.00
N GLY A 56 -3.40 0.94 10.91
CA GLY A 56 -4.48 -0.04 11.02
C GLY A 56 -5.37 -0.15 9.79
N LEU A 57 -5.05 0.54 8.69
CA LEU A 57 -5.81 0.47 7.44
C LEU A 57 -5.54 -0.84 6.68
N LEU A 58 -4.30 -1.33 6.76
CA LEU A 58 -3.90 -2.62 6.19
C LEU A 58 -3.58 -3.61 7.30
N ILE A 59 -3.82 -4.89 7.02
CA ILE A 59 -3.30 -6.00 7.80
C ILE A 59 -2.12 -6.58 7.02
N CYS A 60 -0.97 -6.69 7.68
CA CYS A 60 0.18 -7.40 7.13
C CYS A 60 0.05 -8.88 7.48
N ASP A 61 0.06 -9.74 6.46
CA ASP A 61 0.19 -11.18 6.59
C ASP A 61 1.63 -11.55 6.23
N ASP A 62 2.41 -11.87 7.25
CA ASP A 62 3.81 -12.27 7.15
C ASP A 62 4.06 -13.70 7.67
N THR A 63 2.99 -14.50 7.73
CA THR A 63 3.04 -15.92 8.13
C THR A 63 3.97 -16.75 7.25
N ASP A 64 4.08 -16.39 5.97
CA ASP A 64 5.10 -16.89 5.04
C ASP A 64 6.17 -15.80 4.78
N PRO A 65 7.43 -16.00 5.23
CA PRO A 65 8.52 -15.07 4.99
C PRO A 65 8.80 -14.81 3.50
N ALA A 66 8.47 -15.76 2.63
CA ALA A 66 8.61 -15.62 1.18
C ALA A 66 7.46 -14.84 0.53
N ARG A 67 6.34 -14.65 1.25
CA ARG A 67 5.10 -14.04 0.74
C ARG A 67 4.51 -13.05 1.74
N ARG A 68 5.29 -12.04 2.13
CA ARG A 68 4.73 -10.89 2.84
C ARG A 68 3.71 -10.17 1.96
N VAL A 69 2.45 -10.16 2.39
CA VAL A 69 1.33 -9.51 1.70
C VAL A 69 0.56 -8.60 2.65
N HIS A 70 -0.17 -7.65 2.10
CA HIS A 70 -1.03 -6.74 2.84
C HIS A 70 -2.47 -6.87 2.33
N ARG A 71 -3.45 -6.81 3.22
CA ARG A 71 -4.89 -6.83 2.86
C ARG A 71 -5.58 -5.64 3.49
N LEU A 72 -6.67 -5.17 2.89
CA LEU A 72 -7.48 -4.14 3.49
C LEU A 72 -8.01 -4.63 4.85
N ASN A 73 -7.87 -3.80 5.89
CA ASN A 73 -8.53 -4.05 7.15
C ASN A 73 -10.01 -3.64 7.04
N HIS A 74 -10.89 -4.62 6.83
CA HIS A 74 -12.33 -4.37 6.74
C HIS A 74 -12.95 -3.82 8.04
N ALA A 75 -12.31 -4.02 9.20
CA ALA A 75 -12.72 -3.37 10.45
C ALA A 75 -12.53 -1.85 10.42
N HIS A 76 -11.64 -1.34 9.54
CA HIS A 76 -11.42 0.08 9.32
C HIS A 76 -12.20 0.63 8.09
N GLY A 77 -12.75 -0.25 7.25
CA GLY A 77 -13.60 0.10 6.10
C GLY A 77 -15.10 0.12 6.40
N GLY A 78 -15.52 -0.34 7.58
CA GLY A 78 -16.92 -0.41 8.00
C GLY A 78 -17.45 0.90 8.60
N THR A 79 -17.65 1.92 7.78
CA THR A 79 -18.72 2.91 8.00
C THR A 79 -19.14 3.49 6.66
N ARG A 80 -20.10 2.82 6.03
CA ARG A 80 -21.11 3.48 5.20
C ARG A 80 -22.42 2.75 5.33
#